data_AF-A0A662R8G3-F1
#
_entry.id   AF-A0A662R8G3-F1
#
_cell.length_a   1.000
_cell.length_b   1.000
_cell.length_c   1.000
_cell.angle_alpha   90.00
_cell.angle_beta   90.00
_cell.angle_gamma   90.00
#
_symmetry.space_group_name_H-M   'P 1'
#
loop_
_entity.id
_entity.type
_entity.pdbx_description
1 polymer ?
#
loop_
_entity_poly.entity_id
_entity_poly.type
_entity_poly.pdbx_seq_one_letter_code
_entity_poly.pdbx_strand_id
1 'polypeptide(L)'
;GIIVSTKIGQCRRDLAYDLRYMAEEHDLDAHILMMDMITPETLLPYDLDVYVNTACPRIAIDDAALFPVPMLTPVEFEIVIGERRWEDLVFDEIL
;
A
#
# COMPACT_ATOMS: atom_id res chain seq x y z
N GLY A 1 5.26 -5.13 -0.06
CA GLY A 1 4.14 -5.79 0.64
C GLY A 1 2.89 -4.92 0.58
N ILE A 2 1.73 -5.50 0.33
CA ILE A 2 0.46 -4.78 0.13
C ILE A 2 -0.42 -4.98 1.37
N ILE A 3 -0.72 -3.90 2.09
CA ILE A 3 -1.38 -3.95 3.39
C ILE A 3 -2.89 -3.81 3.24
N VAL A 4 -3.64 -4.77 3.79
CA VAL A 4 -5.10 -4.76 3.87
C VAL A 4 -5.54 -4.70 5.33
N SER A 5 -6.39 -3.72 5.66
CA SER A 5 -6.99 -3.64 6.99
C SER A 5 -8.20 -4.57 7.10
N THR A 6 -8.35 -5.25 8.24
CA THR A 6 -9.56 -6.03 8.56
C THR A 6 -10.73 -5.17 9.03
N LYS A 7 -10.52 -3.88 9.26
CA LYS A 7 -11.58 -2.94 9.68
C LYS A 7 -12.56 -2.76 8.53
N ILE A 8 -13.86 -2.90 8.81
CA ILE A 8 -14.93 -2.91 7.80
C ILE A 8 -14.88 -1.69 6.86
N GLY A 9 -14.62 -0.49 7.40
CA GLY A 9 -14.53 0.75 6.61
C GLY A 9 -13.19 1.00 5.91
N GLN A 10 -12.23 0.07 5.99
CA GLN A 10 -10.87 0.20 5.44
C GLN A 10 -10.44 -1.03 4.65
N CYS A 11 -11.32 -2.02 4.49
CA CYS A 11 -10.98 -3.29 3.85
C CYS A 11 -11.13 -3.16 2.33
N ARG A 12 -10.04 -2.83 1.63
CA ARG A 12 -9.97 -2.75 0.15
C ARG A 12 -9.25 -3.98 -0.42
N ARG A 13 -9.80 -5.16 -0.13
CA ARG A 13 -9.17 -6.44 -0.49
C ARG A 13 -9.03 -6.63 -1.99
N ASP A 14 -10.05 -6.26 -2.77
CA ASP A 14 -10.04 -6.46 -4.22
C ASP A 14 -8.95 -5.58 -4.87
N LEU A 15 -8.84 -4.32 -4.45
CA LEU A 15 -7.75 -3.44 -4.86
C LEU A 15 -6.37 -4.02 -4.51
N ALA A 16 -6.20 -4.61 -3.34
CA ALA A 16 -4.93 -5.23 -2.97
C ALA A 16 -4.56 -6.42 -3.86
N TYR A 17 -5.55 -7.19 -4.35
CA TYR A 17 -5.30 -8.24 -5.33
C TYR A 17 -4.92 -7.66 -6.70
N ASP A 18 -5.59 -6.60 -7.13
CA ASP A 18 -5.27 -5.92 -8.40
C ASP A 18 -3.84 -5.36 -8.38
N LEU A 19 -3.45 -4.68 -7.30
CA LEU A 19 -2.09 -4.16 -7.10
C LEU A 19 -1.05 -5.28 -7.04
N ARG A 20 -1.40 -6.43 -6.45
CA ARG A 20 -0.49 -7.59 -6.41
C ARG A 20 -0.26 -8.15 -7.81
N TYR A 21 -1.33 -8.33 -8.59
CA TYR A 21 -1.23 -8.80 -9.96
C TYR A 21 -0.37 -7.84 -10.80
N MET A 22 -0.61 -6.53 -10.68
CA MET A 22 0.17 -5.50 -11.34
C MET A 22 1.64 -5.52 -10.92
N ALA A 23 1.95 -5.73 -9.63
CA ALA A 23 3.32 -5.88 -9.17
C ALA A 23 4.01 -7.11 -9.81
N GLU A 24 3.32 -8.25 -9.86
CA GLU A 24 3.82 -9.50 -10.45
C GLU A 24 4.08 -9.34 -11.97
N GLU A 25 3.25 -8.57 -12.70
CA GLU A 25 3.48 -8.25 -14.12
C GLU A 25 4.74 -7.40 -14.36
N HIS A 26 5.19 -6.66 -13.35
CA HIS A 26 6.41 -5.85 -13.36
C HIS A 26 7.61 -6.58 -12.72
N ASP A 27 7.56 -7.91 -12.61
CA ASP A 27 8.62 -8.76 -12.03
C ASP A 27 8.95 -8.43 -10.56
N LEU A 28 8.01 -7.85 -9.80
CA LEU A 28 8.15 -7.56 -8.37
C LEU A 28 7.58 -8.71 -7.51
N ASP A 29 8.25 -9.04 -6.40
CA ASP A 29 7.73 -9.98 -5.41
C ASP A 29 6.73 -9.29 -4.47
N ALA A 30 5.45 -9.65 -4.57
CA ALA A 30 4.36 -8.97 -3.88
C ALA A 30 3.55 -9.92 -2.97
N HIS A 31 3.58 -9.62 -1.67
CA HIS A 31 2.81 -10.34 -0.65
C HIS A 31 1.69 -9.47 -0.08
N ILE A 32 0.49 -10.04 0.07
CA ILE A 32 -0.64 -9.38 0.75
C ILE A 32 -0.53 -9.63 2.26
N LEU A 33 -0.57 -8.55 3.03
CA LEU A 33 -0.49 -8.55 4.48
C LEU A 33 -1.82 -8.07 5.07
N MET A 34 -2.59 -9.00 5.64
CA MET A 34 -3.88 -8.68 6.26
C MET A 34 -3.70 -8.48 7.77
N MET A 35 -4.08 -7.30 8.29
CA MET A 35 -3.92 -6.94 9.70
C MET A 35 -4.99 -5.96 10.18
N ASP A 36 -5.18 -5.82 11.49
CA ASP A 36 -6.15 -4.86 12.05
C ASP A 36 -5.52 -3.48 12.34
N MET A 37 -4.34 -3.49 12.96
CA MET A 37 -3.57 -2.30 13.31
C MET A 37 -2.31 -2.22 12.46
N ILE A 38 -2.11 -1.08 11.83
CA ILE A 38 -0.96 -0.80 10.96
C ILE A 38 -0.09 0.19 11.74
N THR A 39 1.04 -0.30 12.24
CA THR A 39 2.02 0.51 12.98
C THR A 39 3.43 0.05 12.56
N PRO A 40 4.47 0.86 12.80
CA PRO A 40 5.85 0.45 12.48
C PRO A 40 6.23 -0.89 13.15
N GLU A 41 5.75 -1.15 14.37
CA GLU A 41 6.02 -2.38 15.11
C GLU A 41 5.35 -3.60 14.49
N THR A 42 4.14 -3.46 13.93
CA THR A 42 3.44 -4.58 13.28
C THR A 42 4.08 -4.94 11.94
N LEU A 43 4.75 -3.99 11.28
CA LEU A 43 5.43 -4.21 10.00
C LEU A 43 6.89 -4.67 10.14
N LEU A 44 7.53 -4.42 11.28
CA LEU A 44 8.93 -4.76 11.54
C LEU A 44 9.32 -6.22 11.18
N PRO A 45 8.49 -7.25 11.46
CA PRO A 45 8.88 -8.64 11.21
C PRO A 45 8.93 -9.06 9.74
N TYR A 46 8.32 -8.30 8.82
CA TYR A 46 8.16 -8.73 7.42
C TYR A 46 9.38 -8.44 6.54
N ASP A 47 10.30 -7.57 6.99
CA ASP A 47 11.56 -7.25 6.29
C ASP A 47 11.41 -7.07 4.77
N LEU A 48 10.53 -6.15 4.37
CA LEU A 48 10.20 -5.84 2.97
C LEU A 48 10.76 -4.47 2.57
N ASP A 49 11.11 -4.32 1.29
CA ASP A 49 11.70 -3.09 0.75
C ASP A 49 10.73 -1.90 0.71
N VAL A 50 9.44 -2.18 0.51
CA VAL A 50 8.39 -1.16 0.36
C VAL A 50 7.03 -1.72 0.81
N TYR A 51 6.20 -0.83 1.34
CA TYR A 51 4.80 -1.13 1.61
C TYR A 51 3.86 -0.30 0.72
N VAL A 52 2.72 -0.88 0.37
CA VAL A 52 1.59 -0.18 -0.27
C VAL A 52 0.38 -0.31 0.65
N ASN A 53 -0.20 0.82 1.03
CA ASN A 53 -1.30 0.87 2.00
C ASN A 53 -2.64 0.98 1.29
N THR A 54 -3.45 -0.09 1.33
CA THR A 54 -4.83 -0.05 0.84
C THR A 54 -5.84 0.12 1.97
N ALA A 55 -5.40 0.48 3.18
CA ALA A 55 -6.27 0.70 4.34
C ALA A 55 -6.68 2.18 4.44
N CYS A 56 -6.51 2.81 5.60
CA CYS A 56 -6.80 4.23 5.76
C CYS A 56 -5.80 5.07 4.95
N PRO A 57 -6.25 5.89 3.97
CA PRO A 57 -5.36 6.64 3.09
C PRO A 57 -4.40 7.56 3.84
N ARG A 58 -4.84 8.06 5.00
CA ARG A 58 -4.06 8.97 5.84
C ARG A 58 -2.78 8.37 6.40
N ILE A 59 -2.67 7.05 6.56
CA ILE A 59 -1.46 6.43 7.13
C ILE A 59 -0.24 6.66 6.22
N ALA A 60 -0.43 6.52 4.91
CA ALA A 60 0.64 6.73 3.93
C ALA A 60 1.01 8.20 3.73
N ILE A 61 0.28 9.14 4.35
CA ILE A 61 0.48 10.58 4.21
C ILE A 61 0.95 11.18 5.54
N ASP A 62 0.16 11.00 6.60
CA ASP A 62 0.37 11.60 7.91
C ASP A 62 1.47 10.88 8.70
N ASP A 63 1.53 9.55 8.61
CA ASP A 63 2.38 8.69 9.45
C ASP A 63 3.57 8.10 8.68
N ALA A 64 3.72 8.42 7.39
CA ALA A 64 4.74 7.83 6.50
C ALA A 64 6.17 7.93 7.07
N ALA A 65 6.49 9.05 7.72
CA ALA A 65 7.81 9.31 8.30
C ALA A 65 8.15 8.41 9.51
N LEU A 66 7.16 7.72 10.09
CA LEU A 66 7.37 6.79 11.21
C LEU A 66 7.82 5.41 10.75
N PHE A 67 7.61 5.08 9.47
CA PHE A 67 7.96 3.77 8.93
C PHE A 67 9.42 3.74 8.45
N PRO A 68 10.15 2.64 8.69
CA PRO A 68 11.57 2.54 8.33
C PRO A 68 11.79 2.38 6.82
N VAL A 69 10.75 1.98 6.09
CA VAL A 69 10.77 1.81 4.63
C VAL A 69 9.61 2.60 4.02
N PRO A 70 9.66 2.94 2.71
CA PRO A 70 8.64 3.74 2.08
C PRO A 70 7.24 3.14 2.23
N MET A 71 6.28 4.00 2.58
CA MET A 71 4.87 3.67 2.71
C MET A 71 4.09 4.41 1.63
N LEU A 72 3.70 3.70 0.57
CA LEU A 72 3.04 4.28 -0.60
C LEU A 72 1.52 4.13 -0.54
N THR A 73 0.81 5.08 -1.13
CA THR A 73 -0.58 4.91 -1.54
C THR A 73 -0.67 4.02 -2.80
N PRO A 74 -1.86 3.49 -3.14
CA PRO A 74 -2.06 2.76 -4.40
C PRO A 74 -1.68 3.59 -5.63
N VAL A 75 -2.03 4.88 -5.63
CA VAL A 75 -1.76 5.79 -6.74
C VAL A 75 -0.26 6.04 -6.89
N GLU A 76 0.47 6.25 -5.80
CA GLU A 76 1.92 6.40 -5.84
C GLU A 76 2.61 5.13 -6.31
N PHE A 77 2.11 3.95 -5.90
CA PHE A 77 2.63 2.68 -6.38
C PHE A 77 2.50 2.56 -7.90
N GLU A 78 1.31 2.81 -8.46
CA GLU A 78 1.08 2.81 -9.91
C GLU A 78 2.03 3.77 -10.65
N ILE A 79 2.35 4.92 -10.07
CA ILE A 79 3.29 5.87 -10.65
C ILE A 79 4.72 5.33 -10.61
N VAL A 80 5.13 4.73 -9.49
CA VAL A 80 6.49 4.18 -9.32
C VAL A 80 6.78 3.05 -10.31
N ILE A 81 5.79 2.20 -10.60
CA ILE A 81 5.94 1.10 -11.56
C ILE A 81 5.65 1.51 -13.02
N GLY A 82 5.18 2.75 -13.25
CA GLY A 82 4.97 3.30 -14.59
C GLY A 82 3.60 3.02 -15.22
N GLU A 83 2.63 2.52 -14.46
CA GLU A 83 1.24 2.35 -14.89
C GLU A 83 0.46 3.67 -14.89
N ARG A 84 0.92 4.65 -14.13
CA ARG A 84 0.36 5.99 -14.07
C ARG A 84 1.44 7.05 -14.24
N ARG A 85 1.10 8.18 -14.87
CA ARG A 85 2.01 9.31 -14.99
C ARG A 85 1.94 10.22 -13.77
N TRP A 86 3.05 10.90 -13.48
CA TRP A 86 3.15 11.80 -12.33
C TRP A 86 2.12 12.94 -12.38
N GLU A 87 1.77 13.42 -13.57
CA GLU A 87 0.80 14.50 -13.75
C GLU A 87 -0.64 14.10 -13.39
N ASP A 88 -0.91 12.79 -13.31
CA ASP A 88 -2.22 12.20 -13.01
C ASP A 88 -2.33 11.77 -11.53
N LEU A 89 -1.45 12.29 -10.67
CA LEU A 89 -1.47 12.08 -9.22
C LEU A 89 -2.77 12.63 -8.63
N VAL A 90 -3.47 11.77 -7.89
CA VAL A 90 -4.68 12.10 -7.13
C VAL A 90 -4.55 11.54 -5.72
N PHE A 91 -5.23 12.16 -4.76
CA PHE A 91 -5.29 11.62 -3.40
C PHE A 91 -6.08 10.31 -3.38
N ASP A 92 -5.62 9.36 -2.58
CA ASP A 92 -6.33 8.12 -2.35
C ASP A 92 -7.56 8.37 -1.45
N GLU A 93 -8.73 7.94 -1.92
CA GLU A 93 -10.02 8.17 -1.27
C GLU A 93 -10.81 6.87 -1.13
N ILE A 94 -11.59 6.76 -0.05
CA ILE A 94 -12.57 5.68 0.15
C ILE A 94 -13.96 6.32 0.03
N LEU A 95 -14.72 5.92 -0.99
CA LEU A 95 -16.08 6.41 -1.28
C LEU A 95 -17.17 5.60 -0.57
#